data_AF-A0AAD4QHF9-F1
#
_entry.id   AF-A0AAD4QHF9-F1
#
_cell.length_a   1.000
_cell.length_b   1.000
_cell.length_c   1.000
_cell.angle_alpha   90.00
_cell.angle_beta   90.00
_cell.angle_gamma   90.00
#
_symmetry.space_group_name_H-M   'P 1'
#
loop_
_entity.id
_entity.type
_entity.pdbx_description
1 polymer ?
#
loop_
_entity_poly.entity_id
_entity_poly.type
_entity_poly.pdbx_seq_one_letter_code
_entity_poly.pdbx_strand_id
1 'polypeptide(L)'
;MATDHIKDIISYAAADATAQVQIDFFQMISTQPSFKVPAGTMFEGFVLSWLYVRPKAEPLRCFATNQADLEIPPCGKEQTTFFDRNSTLSKKDVNGCDKPPFCLLPKPKNFPTADAIVITDEFVITIQVTVSNEHGAKKDGFDEIKKIIPASLRIQKNKPKQYKPWRHVFITHSDHWAESLRKQNLPGLPDGALVYSGVFDILRSGITSKHVEAFNEKQKEKKVIGSWLHGISIY
;
A
#
# COMPACT_ATOMS: atom_id res chain seq x y z
N MET A 1 -26.35 4.13 10.14
CA MET A 1 -25.98 3.77 11.53
C MET A 1 -25.71 2.27 11.70
N ALA A 2 -26.56 1.36 11.21
CA ALA A 2 -26.28 -0.09 11.27
C ALA A 2 -25.02 -0.51 10.49
N THR A 3 -24.73 0.17 9.37
CA THR A 3 -23.61 -0.15 8.48
C THR A 3 -22.23 0.09 9.10
N ASP A 4 -22.08 1.11 9.95
CA ASP A 4 -20.79 1.41 10.57
C ASP A 4 -20.52 0.49 11.76
N HIS A 5 -21.57 0.14 12.50
CA HIS A 5 -21.46 -0.84 13.58
C HIS A 5 -21.10 -2.24 13.07
N ILE A 6 -21.63 -2.65 11.90
CA ILE A 6 -21.24 -3.90 11.23
C ILE A 6 -19.78 -3.85 10.75
N LYS A 7 -19.32 -2.71 10.21
CA LYS A 7 -17.90 -2.54 9.83
C LYS A 7 -16.98 -2.65 11.04
N ASP A 8 -17.38 -2.07 12.18
CA ASP A 8 -16.61 -2.13 13.42
C ASP A 8 -16.54 -3.57 13.94
N ILE A 9 -17.68 -4.28 14.01
CA ILE A 9 -17.74 -5.69 14.42
C ILE A 9 -16.87 -6.57 13.53
N ILE A 10 -16.92 -6.37 12.20
CA ILE A 10 -16.08 -7.09 11.25
C ILE A 10 -14.60 -6.77 11.45
N SER A 11 -14.27 -5.51 11.70
CA SER A 11 -12.89 -5.09 11.94
C SER A 11 -12.34 -5.68 13.24
N TYR A 12 -13.17 -5.76 14.29
CA TYR A 12 -12.80 -6.40 15.57
C TYR A 12 -12.65 -7.92 15.43
N ALA A 13 -13.61 -8.59 14.80
CA ALA A 13 -13.54 -10.04 14.57
C ALA A 13 -12.35 -10.44 13.69
N ALA A 14 -12.04 -9.62 12.67
CA ALA A 14 -10.84 -9.82 11.86
C ALA A 14 -9.55 -9.53 12.64
N ALA A 15 -9.54 -8.56 13.56
CA ALA A 15 -8.34 -8.26 14.36
C ALA A 15 -8.01 -9.36 15.39
N ASP A 16 -9.01 -9.98 16.01
CA ASP A 16 -8.84 -11.02 17.05
C ASP A 16 -8.61 -12.44 16.50
N ALA A 17 -8.87 -12.65 15.20
CA ALA A 17 -8.73 -13.95 14.55
C ALA A 17 -7.26 -14.34 14.30
N THR A 18 -6.94 -15.63 14.41
CA THR A 18 -5.66 -16.16 13.94
C THR A 18 -5.47 -15.89 12.44
N ALA A 19 -4.22 -15.82 11.95
CA ALA A 19 -3.90 -15.48 10.56
C ALA A 19 -4.72 -16.29 9.53
N GLN A 20 -4.90 -17.59 9.77
CA GLN A 20 -5.68 -18.44 8.87
C GLN A 20 -7.17 -18.06 8.86
N VAL A 21 -7.75 -17.81 10.03
CA VAL A 21 -9.15 -17.39 10.16
C VAL A 21 -9.38 -16.02 9.50
N GLN A 22 -8.40 -15.11 9.57
CA GLN A 22 -8.46 -13.84 8.83
C GLN A 22 -8.47 -14.07 7.31
N ILE A 23 -7.65 -14.99 6.81
CA ILE A 23 -7.60 -15.29 5.38
C ILE A 23 -8.90 -15.94 4.91
N ASP A 24 -9.43 -16.91 5.65
CA ASP A 24 -10.69 -17.58 5.33
C ASP A 24 -11.84 -16.58 5.33
N PHE A 25 -11.87 -15.67 6.32
CA PHE A 25 -12.84 -14.60 6.40
C PHE A 25 -12.73 -13.64 5.20
N PHE A 26 -11.52 -13.22 4.82
CA PHE A 26 -11.29 -12.40 3.63
C PHE A 26 -11.84 -13.08 2.37
N GLN A 27 -11.53 -14.35 2.16
CA GLN A 27 -12.00 -15.12 1.01
C GLN A 27 -13.54 -15.12 0.96
N MET A 28 -14.19 -15.39 2.09
CA MET A 28 -15.64 -15.38 2.20
C MET A 28 -16.27 -14.02 1.86
N ILE A 29 -15.73 -12.91 2.39
CA ILE A 29 -16.33 -11.58 2.18
C ILE A 29 -15.96 -10.98 0.83
N SER A 30 -14.83 -11.36 0.23
CA SER A 30 -14.35 -10.82 -1.05
C SER A 30 -15.27 -11.15 -2.23
N THR A 31 -16.03 -12.25 -2.13
CA THR A 31 -16.99 -12.65 -3.17
C THR A 31 -18.33 -11.94 -3.04
N GLN A 32 -18.55 -11.17 -1.97
CA GLN A 32 -19.83 -10.56 -1.66
C GLN A 32 -19.81 -9.06 -2.01
N PRO A 33 -20.64 -8.58 -2.96
CA PRO A 33 -20.61 -7.19 -3.40
C PRO A 33 -20.81 -6.16 -2.27
N SER A 34 -21.64 -6.47 -1.28
CA SER A 34 -21.89 -5.61 -0.11
C SER A 34 -20.69 -5.45 0.82
N PHE A 35 -19.71 -6.35 0.73
CA PHE A 35 -18.50 -6.33 1.57
C PHE A 35 -17.24 -5.92 0.80
N LYS A 36 -17.38 -5.40 -0.42
CA LYS A 36 -16.26 -4.94 -1.24
C LYS A 36 -15.34 -3.94 -0.52
N VAL A 37 -15.91 -2.99 0.23
CA VAL A 37 -15.12 -2.01 0.99
C VAL A 37 -14.37 -2.67 2.15
N PRO A 38 -15.02 -3.42 3.08
CA PRO A 38 -14.31 -4.19 4.11
C PRO A 38 -13.24 -5.15 3.58
N ALA A 39 -13.54 -5.87 2.49
CA ALA A 39 -12.58 -6.78 1.85
C ALA A 39 -11.36 -6.01 1.32
N GLY A 40 -11.57 -4.85 0.70
CA GLY A 40 -10.51 -3.95 0.26
C GLY A 40 -9.60 -3.52 1.41
N THR A 41 -10.18 -3.01 2.49
CA THR A 41 -9.43 -2.58 3.68
C THR A 41 -8.60 -3.72 4.28
N MET A 42 -9.17 -4.92 4.37
CA MET A 42 -8.47 -6.08 4.92
C MET A 42 -7.31 -6.52 4.02
N PHE A 43 -7.54 -6.56 2.70
CA PHE A 43 -6.52 -6.91 1.73
C PHE A 43 -5.37 -5.90 1.68
N GLU A 44 -5.69 -4.61 1.74
CA GLU A 44 -4.71 -3.52 1.90
C GLU A 44 -3.83 -3.75 3.13
N GLY A 45 -4.43 -4.09 4.28
CA GLY A 45 -3.70 -4.41 5.50
C GLY A 45 -2.64 -5.50 5.31
N PHE A 46 -2.97 -6.59 4.60
CA PHE A 46 -2.02 -7.67 4.31
C PHE A 46 -0.86 -7.20 3.42
N VAL A 47 -1.15 -6.49 2.33
CA VAL A 47 -0.13 -6.01 1.39
C VAL A 47 0.80 -5.00 2.05
N LEU A 48 0.26 -4.03 2.79
CA LEU A 48 1.06 -3.03 3.48
C LEU A 48 1.89 -3.65 4.62
N SER A 49 1.37 -4.66 5.31
CA SER A 49 2.13 -5.44 6.30
C SER A 49 3.28 -6.21 5.66
N TRP A 50 3.08 -6.76 4.46
CA TRP A 50 4.16 -7.42 3.71
C TRP A 50 5.26 -6.43 3.31
N LEU A 51 4.91 -5.24 2.82
CA LEU A 51 5.89 -4.19 2.54
C LEU A 51 6.68 -3.78 3.80
N TYR A 52 6.01 -3.70 4.95
CA TYR A 52 6.56 -3.16 6.18
C TYR A 52 7.37 -4.17 7.02
N VAL A 53 6.96 -5.43 7.14
CA VAL A 53 7.50 -6.30 8.20
C VAL A 53 8.59 -7.25 7.72
N ARG A 54 8.67 -7.56 6.41
CA ARG A 54 9.52 -8.65 5.91
C ARG A 54 10.55 -8.20 4.87
N PRO A 55 11.66 -7.56 5.23
CA PRO A 55 12.70 -7.14 4.27
C PRO A 55 13.37 -8.31 3.52
N LYS A 56 13.15 -9.56 3.96
CA LYS A 56 13.65 -10.79 3.33
C LYS A 56 12.56 -11.62 2.65
N ALA A 57 11.33 -11.12 2.56
CA ALA A 57 10.31 -11.80 1.78
C ALA A 57 10.63 -11.72 0.27
N GLU A 58 10.10 -12.67 -0.48
CA GLU A 58 10.25 -12.66 -1.94
C GLU A 58 9.60 -11.39 -2.52
N PRO A 59 10.24 -10.76 -3.53
CA PRO A 59 9.64 -9.63 -4.24
C PRO A 59 8.30 -9.99 -4.88
N LEU A 60 7.37 -9.03 -4.88
CA LEU A 60 6.11 -9.19 -5.59
C LEU A 60 6.33 -8.93 -7.08
N ARG A 61 6.12 -9.97 -7.90
CA ARG A 61 6.26 -9.87 -9.37
C ARG A 61 5.00 -9.24 -9.97
N CYS A 62 5.21 -8.25 -10.82
CA CYS A 62 4.17 -7.43 -11.43
C CYS A 62 4.39 -7.37 -12.95
N PHE A 63 3.30 -7.38 -13.70
CA PHE A 63 3.31 -7.51 -15.15
C PHE A 63 2.66 -6.31 -15.82
N ALA A 64 3.19 -5.93 -16.98
CA ALA A 64 2.60 -4.92 -17.85
C ALA A 64 2.51 -5.46 -19.29
N THR A 65 1.62 -4.87 -20.09
CA THR A 65 1.42 -5.29 -21.49
C THR A 65 2.66 -4.96 -22.32
N ASN A 66 3.31 -5.99 -22.89
CA ASN A 66 4.50 -5.86 -23.75
C ASN A 66 5.69 -5.16 -23.08
N GLN A 67 5.85 -5.30 -21.76
CA GLN A 67 7.00 -4.76 -21.01
C GLN A 67 7.67 -5.89 -20.23
N ALA A 68 8.92 -5.65 -19.80
CA ALA A 68 9.60 -6.55 -18.88
C ALA A 68 8.89 -6.56 -17.52
N ASP A 69 8.97 -7.69 -16.81
CA ASP A 69 8.44 -7.84 -15.46
C ASP A 69 9.05 -6.79 -14.51
N LEU A 70 8.23 -6.29 -13.59
CA LEU A 70 8.64 -5.41 -12.50
C LEU A 70 8.59 -6.19 -11.20
N GLU A 71 9.68 -6.16 -10.43
CA GLU A 71 9.71 -6.75 -9.09
C GLU A 71 9.64 -5.65 -8.03
N ILE A 72 8.67 -5.74 -7.15
CA ILE A 72 8.53 -4.84 -6.00
C ILE A 72 9.17 -5.54 -4.81
N PRO A 73 10.31 -5.06 -4.28
CA PRO A 73 10.88 -5.62 -3.07
C PRO A 73 10.10 -5.13 -1.83
N PRO A 74 9.97 -5.97 -0.79
CA PRO A 74 9.55 -5.47 0.52
C PRO A 74 10.66 -4.57 1.10
N CYS A 75 10.28 -3.45 1.71
CA CYS A 75 11.27 -2.52 2.28
C CYS A 75 11.66 -2.91 3.72
N GLY A 76 10.72 -3.43 4.49
CA GLY A 76 10.94 -3.65 5.91
C GLY A 76 10.87 -2.35 6.73
N LYS A 77 10.89 -2.54 8.05
CA LYS A 77 10.59 -1.49 9.03
C LYS A 77 11.56 -0.30 8.96
N GLU A 78 12.85 -0.60 8.83
CA GLU A 78 13.93 0.41 8.85
C GLU A 78 13.97 1.28 7.60
N GLN A 79 13.36 0.82 6.49
CA GLN A 79 13.28 1.54 5.22
C GLN A 79 11.88 2.13 4.96
N THR A 80 10.98 2.08 5.96
CA THR A 80 9.61 2.55 5.82
C THR A 80 9.34 3.83 6.59
N THR A 81 8.92 4.87 5.87
CA THR A 81 8.49 6.16 6.43
C THR A 81 6.99 6.33 6.25
N PHE A 82 6.29 6.55 7.36
CA PHE A 82 4.88 6.98 7.34
C PHE A 82 4.78 8.49 7.18
N PHE A 83 3.93 8.96 6.28
CA PHE A 83 3.79 10.39 5.96
C PHE A 83 2.33 10.85 5.88
N ASP A 84 2.12 12.15 6.07
CA ASP A 84 0.83 12.81 5.91
C ASP A 84 0.77 13.56 4.57
N ARG A 85 -0.42 13.67 3.96
CA ARG A 85 -0.62 14.41 2.70
C ARG A 85 -0.07 15.84 2.73
N ASN A 86 -0.16 16.49 3.89
CA ASN A 86 0.27 17.87 4.10
C ASN A 86 1.75 17.98 4.51
N SER A 87 2.44 16.87 4.72
CA SER A 87 3.86 16.86 5.10
C SER A 87 4.73 16.82 3.85
N THR A 88 5.70 17.73 3.76
CA THR A 88 6.78 17.58 2.79
C THR A 88 7.86 16.75 3.47
N LEU A 89 8.22 15.60 2.88
CA LEU A 89 9.31 14.80 3.41
C LEU A 89 10.64 15.47 3.05
N SER A 90 11.50 15.66 4.04
CA SER A 90 12.91 15.96 3.80
C SER A 90 13.68 14.66 3.55
N LYS A 91 14.91 14.77 3.03
CA LYS A 91 15.78 13.60 2.87
C LYS A 91 15.97 12.87 4.21
N LYS A 92 16.11 13.62 5.32
CA LYS A 92 16.32 13.07 6.67
C LYS A 92 15.14 12.22 7.15
N ASP A 93 13.92 12.53 6.69
CA ASP A 93 12.71 11.80 7.07
C ASP A 93 12.60 10.42 6.39
N VAL A 94 13.35 10.20 5.31
CA VAL A 94 13.38 8.95 4.54
C VAL A 94 14.68 8.15 4.77
N ASN A 95 15.63 8.72 5.52
CA ASN A 95 17.01 8.24 5.61
C ASN A 95 17.24 7.22 6.75
N GLY A 96 16.31 6.30 6.99
CA GLY A 96 16.52 5.20 7.95
C GLY A 96 17.68 4.26 7.54
N CYS A 97 17.98 4.17 6.24
CA CYS A 97 19.13 3.48 5.66
C CYS A 97 19.60 4.26 4.41
N ASP A 98 20.90 4.40 4.16
CA ASP A 98 21.41 5.17 3.00
C ASP A 98 21.17 4.50 1.63
N LYS A 99 20.42 3.40 1.57
CA LYS A 99 20.24 2.58 0.37
C LYS A 99 18.77 2.18 0.15
N PRO A 100 18.26 2.26 -1.10
CA PRO A 100 16.94 1.78 -1.47
C PRO A 100 16.83 0.23 -1.33
N PRO A 101 15.61 -0.34 -1.33
CA PRO A 101 14.32 0.34 -1.55
C PRO A 101 13.87 1.19 -0.36
N PHE A 102 13.14 2.27 -0.63
CA PHE A 102 12.45 3.07 0.40
C PHE A 102 10.94 2.92 0.24
N CYS A 103 10.23 2.70 1.34
CA CYS A 103 8.78 2.67 1.34
C CYS A 103 8.24 3.93 2.02
N LEU A 104 7.34 4.64 1.33
CA LEU A 104 6.56 5.72 1.90
C LEU A 104 5.11 5.26 2.01
N LEU A 105 4.60 5.19 3.24
CA LEU A 105 3.23 4.78 3.52
C LEU A 105 2.41 5.98 3.96
N PRO A 106 1.39 6.41 3.21
CA PRO A 106 0.51 7.47 3.65
C PRO A 106 -0.22 7.01 4.92
N LYS A 107 -0.36 7.91 5.90
CA LYS A 107 -1.23 7.64 7.04
C LYS A 107 -2.69 7.56 6.57
N PRO A 108 -3.50 6.63 7.11
CA PRO A 108 -4.89 6.46 6.65
C PRO A 108 -5.69 7.73 6.89
N LYS A 109 -6.20 8.31 5.78
CA LYS A 109 -7.46 9.08 5.64
C LYS A 109 -7.51 10.08 4.47
N ASN A 110 -6.43 10.36 3.73
CA ASN A 110 -6.47 11.48 2.76
C ASN A 110 -5.76 11.27 1.42
N PHE A 111 -5.21 10.10 1.12
CA PHE A 111 -4.39 9.90 -0.09
C PHE A 111 -4.94 8.83 -1.04
N PRO A 112 -6.02 9.11 -1.80
CA PRO A 112 -6.72 8.09 -2.61
C PRO A 112 -5.97 7.63 -3.87
N THR A 113 -4.73 8.09 -4.07
CA THR A 113 -4.00 7.93 -5.34
C THR A 113 -2.98 6.79 -5.27
N ALA A 114 -2.48 6.49 -4.08
CA ALA A 114 -1.54 5.41 -3.84
C ALA A 114 -1.62 5.01 -2.36
N ASP A 115 -1.66 3.72 -2.09
CA ASP A 115 -1.66 3.16 -0.74
C ASP A 115 -0.22 2.94 -0.24
N ALA A 116 0.74 2.91 -1.17
CA ALA A 116 2.17 2.93 -0.86
C ALA A 116 2.98 3.51 -2.02
N ILE A 117 4.17 4.03 -1.71
CA ILE A 117 5.15 4.44 -2.70
C ILE A 117 6.46 3.71 -2.40
N VAL A 118 7.00 3.01 -3.39
CA VAL A 118 8.30 2.33 -3.30
C VAL A 118 9.29 3.05 -4.22
N ILE A 119 10.43 3.47 -3.67
CA ILE A 119 11.50 4.12 -4.41
C ILE A 119 12.68 3.16 -4.48
N THR A 120 12.97 2.64 -5.66
CA THR A 120 14.15 1.79 -5.91
C THR A 120 15.29 2.63 -6.49
N ASP A 121 16.43 2.03 -6.83
CA ASP A 121 17.48 2.73 -7.57
C ASP A 121 17.02 3.18 -8.98
N GLU A 122 16.05 2.47 -9.55
CA GLU A 122 15.63 2.65 -10.94
C GLU A 122 14.30 3.40 -11.06
N PHE A 123 13.34 3.15 -10.17
CA PHE A 123 11.95 3.55 -10.36
C PHE A 123 11.38 4.31 -9.17
N VAL A 124 10.38 5.14 -9.46
CA VAL A 124 9.36 5.56 -8.49
C VAL A 124 8.13 4.71 -8.76
N ILE A 125 7.77 3.86 -7.81
CA ILE A 125 6.69 2.89 -7.92
C ILE A 125 5.54 3.35 -7.03
N THR A 126 4.39 3.71 -7.61
CA THR A 126 3.16 3.98 -6.85
C THR A 126 2.29 2.74 -6.84
N ILE A 127 2.01 2.23 -5.65
CA ILE A 127 1.20 1.03 -5.43
C ILE A 127 -0.21 1.45 -5.06
N GLN A 128 -1.17 0.77 -5.66
CA GLN A 128 -2.55 0.84 -5.25
C GLN A 128 -3.14 -0.56 -5.08
N VAL A 129 -3.66 -0.84 -3.91
CA VAL A 129 -4.25 -2.12 -3.53
C VAL A 129 -5.75 -2.10 -3.84
N THR A 130 -6.26 -3.12 -4.50
CA THR A 130 -7.66 -3.14 -4.92
C THR A 130 -8.26 -4.54 -5.00
N VAL A 131 -9.52 -4.64 -4.59
CA VAL A 131 -10.42 -5.78 -4.81
C VAL A 131 -11.42 -5.49 -5.95
N SER A 132 -11.06 -4.59 -6.86
CA SER A 132 -11.84 -4.23 -8.04
C SER A 132 -11.05 -4.54 -9.30
N ASN A 133 -11.76 -4.85 -10.38
CA ASN A 133 -11.19 -5.00 -11.72
C ASN A 133 -10.92 -3.67 -12.44
N GLU A 134 -11.38 -2.55 -11.90
CA GLU A 134 -11.26 -1.21 -12.47
C GLU A 134 -10.86 -0.17 -11.41
N HIS A 135 -10.06 0.81 -11.82
CA HIS A 135 -9.70 1.94 -10.99
C HIS A 135 -9.42 3.21 -11.80
N GLY A 136 -9.65 4.38 -11.20
CA GLY A 136 -9.31 5.68 -11.80
C GLY A 136 -7.95 6.20 -11.32
N ALA A 137 -7.30 7.04 -12.13
CA ALA A 137 -6.13 7.81 -11.72
C ALA A 137 -6.49 9.29 -11.59
N LYS A 138 -6.08 9.93 -10.49
CA LYS A 138 -6.28 11.36 -10.25
C LYS A 138 -4.96 12.10 -10.37
N LYS A 139 -4.81 12.92 -11.41
CA LYS A 139 -3.59 13.68 -11.71
C LYS A 139 -3.09 14.49 -10.53
N ASP A 140 -3.99 15.24 -9.89
CA ASP A 140 -3.67 16.09 -8.73
C ASP A 140 -3.00 15.30 -7.61
N GLY A 141 -3.41 14.05 -7.40
CA GLY A 141 -2.80 13.18 -6.43
C GLY A 141 -1.36 12.82 -6.77
N PHE A 142 -1.05 12.51 -8.04
CA PHE A 142 0.32 12.24 -8.47
C PHE A 142 1.21 13.48 -8.41
N ASP A 143 0.65 14.65 -8.72
CA ASP A 143 1.34 15.93 -8.57
C ASP A 143 1.69 16.23 -7.11
N GLU A 144 0.83 15.85 -6.16
CA GLU A 144 1.12 15.89 -4.74
C GLU A 144 2.22 14.91 -4.34
N ILE A 145 2.18 13.65 -4.78
CA ILE A 145 3.27 12.68 -4.54
C ILE A 145 4.62 13.27 -4.99
N LYS A 146 4.64 13.87 -6.19
CA LYS A 146 5.86 14.45 -6.76
C LYS A 146 6.43 15.59 -5.90
N LYS A 147 5.58 16.35 -5.21
CA LYS A 147 5.98 17.41 -4.26
C LYS A 147 6.47 16.85 -2.94
N ILE A 148 5.84 15.77 -2.44
CA ILE A 148 6.18 15.14 -1.17
C ILE A 148 7.54 14.44 -1.24
N ILE A 149 7.86 13.77 -2.35
CA ILE A 149 9.13 13.04 -2.48
C ILE A 149 10.29 14.00 -2.77
N PRO A 150 11.35 14.02 -1.94
CA PRO A 150 12.57 14.78 -2.21
C PRO A 150 13.10 14.56 -3.63
N ALA A 151 13.48 15.64 -4.32
CA ALA A 151 14.03 15.55 -5.67
C ALA A 151 15.25 14.61 -5.75
N SER A 152 16.08 14.59 -4.72
CA SER A 152 17.25 13.71 -4.61
C SER A 152 16.90 12.22 -4.65
N LEU A 153 15.72 11.82 -4.18
CA LEU A 153 15.24 10.42 -4.24
C LEU A 153 14.59 10.08 -5.59
N ARG A 154 14.17 11.10 -6.34
CA ARG A 154 13.56 10.98 -7.67
C ARG A 154 14.57 11.00 -8.80
N ILE A 155 15.84 11.32 -8.53
CA ILE A 155 16.91 11.38 -9.54
C ILE A 155 17.64 10.04 -9.58
N GLN A 156 18.03 9.60 -10.78
CA GLN A 156 18.85 8.40 -10.94
C GLN A 156 20.26 8.63 -10.42
N LYS A 157 20.76 7.71 -9.58
CA LYS A 157 22.07 7.81 -8.93
C LYS A 157 23.21 8.04 -9.93
N ASN A 158 23.16 7.35 -11.08
CA ASN A 158 24.19 7.39 -12.11
C ASN A 158 23.92 8.46 -13.19
N LYS A 159 22.77 9.16 -13.13
CA LYS A 159 22.36 10.15 -14.12
C LYS A 159 21.69 11.34 -13.41
N PRO A 160 22.48 12.27 -12.83
CA PRO A 160 21.98 13.33 -11.95
C PRO A 160 21.02 14.34 -12.62
N LYS A 161 20.91 14.32 -13.95
CA LYS A 161 19.97 15.14 -14.73
C LYS A 161 18.71 14.37 -15.15
N GLN A 162 18.59 13.09 -14.81
CA GLN A 162 17.49 12.23 -15.24
C GLN A 162 16.66 11.77 -14.05
N TYR A 163 15.35 12.00 -14.14
CA TYR A 163 14.41 11.47 -13.17
C TYR A 163 14.22 9.96 -13.37
N LYS A 164 14.01 9.26 -12.26
CA LYS A 164 13.59 7.85 -12.26
C LYS A 164 12.25 7.73 -13.00
N PRO A 165 12.09 6.77 -13.91
CA PRO A 165 10.80 6.52 -14.54
C PRO A 165 9.73 6.16 -13.51
N TRP A 166 8.50 6.61 -13.78
CA TRP A 166 7.36 6.31 -12.93
C TRP A 166 6.72 4.98 -13.32
N ARG A 167 6.34 4.17 -12.34
CA ARG A 167 5.62 2.91 -12.50
C ARG A 167 4.41 2.94 -11.58
N HIS A 168 3.22 2.74 -12.12
CA HIS A 168 2.03 2.59 -11.30
C HIS A 168 1.62 1.13 -11.28
N VAL A 169 1.41 0.58 -10.10
CA VAL A 169 1.12 -0.84 -9.90
C VAL A 169 -0.18 -1.01 -9.16
N PHE A 170 -1.07 -1.80 -9.73
CA PHE A 170 -2.20 -2.35 -9.00
C PHE A 170 -1.83 -3.68 -8.36
N ILE A 171 -2.07 -3.82 -7.06
CA ILE A 171 -1.97 -5.10 -6.36
C ILE A 171 -3.38 -5.60 -6.08
N THR A 172 -3.65 -6.83 -6.49
CA THR A 172 -4.97 -7.46 -6.33
C THR A 172 -4.82 -8.93 -5.91
N HIS A 173 -5.92 -9.60 -5.57
CA HIS A 173 -5.90 -11.01 -5.18
C HIS A 173 -6.38 -11.97 -6.30
N SER A 174 -6.63 -11.43 -7.50
CA SER A 174 -7.21 -12.18 -8.62
C SER A 174 -6.43 -11.94 -9.90
N ASP A 175 -5.99 -13.02 -10.56
CA ASP A 175 -5.30 -12.95 -11.86
C ASP A 175 -6.14 -12.25 -12.93
N HIS A 176 -7.45 -12.54 -12.94
CA HIS A 176 -8.38 -11.92 -13.88
C HIS A 176 -8.46 -10.40 -13.68
N TRP A 177 -8.48 -9.94 -12.43
CA TRP A 177 -8.50 -8.50 -12.15
C TRP A 177 -7.14 -7.87 -12.45
N ALA A 178 -6.04 -8.55 -12.14
CA ALA A 178 -4.70 -8.07 -12.49
C ALA A 178 -4.61 -7.84 -14.00
N GLU A 179 -5.09 -8.78 -14.82
CA GLU A 179 -5.11 -8.61 -16.27
C GLU A 179 -5.95 -7.42 -16.73
N SER A 180 -7.14 -7.25 -16.18
CA SER A 180 -8.00 -6.09 -16.46
C SER A 180 -7.33 -4.77 -16.09
N LEU A 181 -6.69 -4.71 -14.92
CA LEU A 181 -6.05 -3.51 -14.36
C LEU A 181 -4.86 -3.03 -15.20
N ARG A 182 -3.99 -3.93 -15.65
CA ARG A 182 -2.81 -3.55 -16.49
C ARG A 182 -3.15 -3.15 -17.92
N LYS A 183 -4.40 -3.34 -18.36
CA LYS A 183 -4.89 -2.93 -19.69
C LYS A 183 -5.62 -1.59 -19.66
N GLN A 184 -5.85 -1.01 -18.48
CA GLN A 184 -6.59 0.25 -18.36
C GLN A 184 -5.79 1.44 -18.88
N ASN A 185 -6.49 2.33 -19.56
CA ASN A 185 -5.97 3.65 -19.90
C ASN A 185 -6.28 4.62 -18.77
N LEU A 186 -5.24 5.17 -18.15
CA LEU A 186 -5.34 6.01 -16.97
C LEU A 186 -4.80 7.42 -17.27
N PRO A 187 -5.64 8.33 -17.82
CA PRO A 187 -5.19 9.65 -18.27
C PRO A 187 -4.70 10.56 -17.13
N GLY A 188 -4.96 10.20 -15.88
CA GLY A 188 -4.47 10.91 -14.71
C GLY A 188 -3.06 10.53 -14.25
N LEU A 189 -2.37 9.62 -14.95
CA LEU A 189 -0.99 9.25 -14.58
C LEU A 189 0.04 10.29 -15.02
N PRO A 190 1.22 10.32 -14.37
CA PRO A 190 2.36 11.11 -14.85
C PRO A 190 2.76 10.74 -16.28
N ASP A 191 3.26 11.73 -17.02
CA ASP A 191 3.72 11.52 -18.40
C ASP A 191 4.78 10.40 -18.48
N GLY A 192 4.55 9.43 -19.36
CA GLY A 192 5.43 8.27 -19.54
C GLY A 192 5.38 7.24 -18.40
N ALA A 193 4.44 7.35 -17.47
CA ALA A 193 4.19 6.30 -16.49
C ALA A 193 3.64 5.05 -17.18
N LEU A 194 4.14 3.88 -16.76
CA LEU A 194 3.66 2.59 -17.21
C LEU A 194 2.81 1.94 -16.12
N VAL A 195 1.73 1.25 -16.53
CA VAL A 195 0.81 0.54 -15.64
C VAL A 195 1.18 -0.93 -15.57
N TYR A 196 1.33 -1.43 -14.36
CA TYR A 196 1.55 -2.83 -14.04
C TYR A 196 0.45 -3.33 -13.12
N SER A 197 0.35 -4.66 -13.02
CA SER A 197 -0.45 -5.30 -11.98
C SER A 197 0.25 -6.54 -11.44
N GLY A 198 0.03 -6.83 -10.16
CA GLY A 198 0.54 -8.02 -9.49
C GLY A 198 -0.56 -8.70 -8.67
N VAL A 199 -0.43 -10.01 -8.49
CA VAL A 199 -1.31 -10.79 -7.63
C VAL A 199 -0.61 -11.07 -6.31
N PHE A 200 -1.21 -10.61 -5.22
CA PHE A 200 -0.73 -10.89 -3.88
C PHE A 200 -1.53 -12.07 -3.29
N ASP A 201 -0.88 -13.22 -3.21
CA ASP A 201 -1.44 -14.41 -2.57
C ASP A 201 -1.22 -14.32 -1.05
N ILE A 202 -2.31 -14.01 -0.32
CA ILE A 202 -2.26 -13.88 1.13
C ILE A 202 -1.83 -15.19 1.79
N LEU A 203 -2.23 -16.35 1.26
CA LEU A 203 -1.90 -17.67 1.84
C LEU A 203 -0.40 -17.95 1.75
N ARG A 204 0.22 -17.59 0.63
CA ARG A 204 1.66 -17.82 0.40
C ARG A 204 2.56 -16.70 0.93
N SER A 205 1.97 -15.57 1.33
CA SER A 205 2.72 -14.39 1.80
C SER A 205 3.50 -14.62 3.11
N GLY A 206 3.11 -15.62 3.91
CA GLY A 206 3.65 -15.85 5.25
C GLY A 206 3.38 -14.69 6.22
N ILE A 207 2.40 -13.82 5.92
CA ILE A 207 1.93 -12.77 6.82
C ILE A 207 1.04 -13.39 7.89
N THR A 208 1.33 -13.07 9.15
CA THR A 208 0.60 -13.58 10.31
C THR A 208 -0.20 -12.46 10.95
N SER A 209 -1.18 -12.77 11.81
CA SER A 209 -1.94 -11.78 12.57
C SER A 209 -1.01 -10.82 13.33
N LYS A 210 0.04 -11.35 13.97
CA LYS A 210 1.09 -10.55 14.64
C LYS A 210 1.77 -9.52 13.73
N HIS A 211 1.97 -9.82 12.44
CA HIS A 211 2.57 -8.87 11.49
C HIS A 211 1.59 -7.74 11.18
N VAL A 212 0.32 -8.08 10.99
CA VAL A 212 -0.77 -7.10 10.74
C VAL A 212 -1.01 -6.23 11.98
N GLU A 213 -1.02 -6.82 13.17
CA GLU A 213 -1.10 -6.12 14.45
C GLU A 213 0.07 -5.15 14.63
N ALA A 214 1.31 -5.59 14.45
CA ALA A 214 2.49 -4.73 14.55
C ALA A 214 2.45 -3.55 13.58
N PHE A 215 1.95 -3.77 12.36
CA PHE A 215 1.72 -2.70 11.39
C PHE A 215 0.64 -1.72 11.87
N ASN A 216 -0.50 -2.24 12.33
CA ASN A 216 -1.62 -1.45 12.83
C ASN A 216 -1.26 -0.62 14.08
N GLU A 217 -0.48 -1.19 15.01
CA GLU A 217 0.06 -0.50 16.17
C GLU A 217 0.94 0.67 15.74
N LYS A 218 1.85 0.46 14.77
CA LYS A 218 2.72 1.53 14.28
C LYS A 218 1.95 2.64 13.56
N GLN A 219 0.90 2.29 12.84
CA GLN A 219 -0.03 3.29 12.31
C GLN A 219 -0.73 4.07 13.44
N LYS A 220 -1.09 3.42 14.55
CA LYS A 220 -1.77 4.03 15.71
C LYS A 220 -0.83 4.87 16.60
N GLU A 221 0.41 4.46 16.83
CA GLU A 221 1.39 5.23 17.64
C GLU A 221 1.68 6.61 17.04
N LYS A 222 1.66 6.73 15.70
CA LYS A 222 1.77 8.03 15.03
C LYS A 222 0.44 8.83 14.98
N LYS A 223 -0.63 8.34 15.64
CA LYS A 223 -1.90 9.04 15.91
C LYS A 223 -1.96 9.71 17.28
N VAL A 224 -0.90 9.71 18.11
CA VAL A 224 -0.99 10.29 19.47
C VAL A 224 -0.99 11.82 19.44
N ILE A 225 -2.13 12.37 19.01
CA ILE A 225 -2.91 13.42 19.70
C ILE A 225 -4.37 12.94 19.57
N GLY A 226 -4.94 12.43 20.67
CA GLY A 226 -6.36 12.04 20.71
C GLY A 226 -6.62 10.70 21.41
N SER A 227 -6.45 10.72 22.72
CA SER A 227 -6.93 9.77 23.73
C SER A 227 -8.05 8.81 23.29
N TRP A 228 -7.72 7.52 23.14
CA TRP A 228 -8.68 6.42 23.32
C TRP A 228 -8.37 5.73 24.64
N LEU A 229 -8.71 6.40 25.75
CA LEU A 229 -8.66 5.85 27.12
C LEU A 229 -9.72 6.49 28.04
N HIS A 230 -10.91 6.82 27.52
CA HIS A 230 -12.05 7.29 28.33
C HIS A 230 -13.34 6.47 28.13
N GLY A 231 -13.24 5.26 27.57
CA GLY A 231 -14.40 4.38 27.36
C GLY A 231 -14.57 3.24 28.37
N ILE A 232 -13.67 3.07 29.33
CA ILE A 232 -13.72 1.96 30.31
C ILE A 232 -13.62 2.51 31.74
N SER A 233 -14.48 3.47 32.08
CA SER A 233 -14.83 3.77 33.46
C SER A 233 -16.20 4.44 33.51
N ILE A 234 -17.22 3.77 32.96
CA ILE A 234 -18.60 3.92 33.42
C ILE A 234 -19.18 2.51 33.54
N TYR A 235 -18.77 1.85 34.61
CA TYR A 235 -19.67 1.14 35.52
C TYR A 235 -19.35 1.66 36.92
#